data_AF-A0A7J0H8N7-F1
#
_entry.id   AF-A0A7J0H8N7-F1
#
_cell.length_a   1.000
_cell.length_b   1.000
_cell.length_c   1.000
_cell.angle_alpha   90.00
_cell.angle_beta   90.00
_cell.angle_gamma   90.00
#
_symmetry.space_group_name_H-M   'P 1'
#
loop_
_entity.id
_entity.type
_entity.pdbx_description
1 polymer ?
#
loop_
_entity_poly.entity_id
_entity_poly.type
_entity_poly.pdbx_seq_one_letter_code
_entity_poly.pdbx_strand_id
1 'polypeptide(L)'
;MSPVSGLFFLLPLTSPSLPPATNQTNATSLISKACSRSPRKDFYLSLLNSDPNNKNTNLKGLTFIALKATTKNATAASVRIKALLSDTLNTGPAMDDGLRSCDQVYGDLVDQIEDSIDSMVSGTYKYAIT
;
A
#
# COMPACT_ATOMS: atom_id res chain seq x y z
N MET A 1 -22.43 68.71 8.63
CA MET A 1 -23.21 69.39 7.58
C MET A 1 -22.96 68.66 6.27
N SER A 2 -24.04 68.07 5.73
CA SER A 2 -24.24 67.49 4.40
C SER A 2 -23.45 66.28 3.89
N PRO A 3 -24.11 65.47 3.01
CA PRO A 3 -23.89 64.03 2.88
C PRO A 3 -23.40 63.65 1.47
N VAL A 4 -22.97 62.40 1.27
CA VAL A 4 -22.99 61.81 -0.08
C VAL A 4 -23.60 60.42 -0.03
N SER A 5 -24.82 60.39 -0.57
CA SER A 5 -25.61 59.24 -0.92
C SER A 5 -24.88 58.42 -1.99
N GLY A 6 -24.83 57.09 -1.80
CA GLY A 6 -24.29 56.16 -2.78
C GLY A 6 -25.12 54.87 -2.75
N LEU A 7 -26.25 54.89 -3.43
CA LEU A 7 -27.08 53.72 -3.70
C LEU A 7 -26.38 52.87 -4.77
N PHE A 8 -25.70 51.79 -4.38
CA PHE A 8 -25.20 50.78 -5.30
C PHE A 8 -26.16 49.59 -5.34
N PHE A 9 -26.88 49.47 -6.46
CA PHE A 9 -27.73 48.33 -6.80
C PHE A 9 -26.86 47.17 -7.35
N LEU A 10 -27.22 45.95 -6.91
CA LEU A 10 -27.16 44.65 -7.63
C LEU A 10 -25.81 43.98 -7.95
N LEU A 11 -25.53 42.85 -7.28
CA LEU A 11 -25.74 41.47 -7.81
C LEU A 11 -25.20 40.44 -6.78
N PRO A 12 -25.99 39.46 -6.31
CA PRO A 12 -25.39 38.33 -5.61
C PRO A 12 -24.66 37.44 -6.64
N LEU A 13 -23.34 37.39 -6.56
CA LEU A 13 -22.55 36.34 -7.21
C LEU A 13 -22.88 35.01 -6.51
N THR A 14 -23.93 34.33 -6.96
CA THR A 14 -24.14 32.93 -6.60
C THR A 14 -23.20 32.09 -7.46
N SER A 15 -22.01 31.84 -6.94
CA SER A 15 -21.11 30.83 -7.48
C SER A 15 -21.85 29.48 -7.46
N PRO A 16 -22.01 28.76 -8.59
CA PRO A 16 -22.41 27.37 -8.53
C PRO A 16 -21.23 26.61 -7.93
N SER A 17 -21.30 26.34 -6.63
CA SER A 17 -20.43 25.37 -5.99
C SER A 17 -20.71 24.02 -6.65
N LEU A 18 -19.77 23.57 -7.48
CA LEU A 18 -19.69 22.18 -7.92
C LEU A 18 -19.83 21.28 -6.68
N PRO A 19 -20.75 20.31 -6.65
CA PRO A 19 -20.72 19.33 -5.58
C PRO A 19 -19.36 18.62 -5.63
N PRO A 20 -18.67 18.43 -4.50
CA PRO A 20 -17.47 17.62 -4.48
C PRO A 20 -17.85 16.23 -4.99
N ALA A 21 -17.10 15.76 -6.00
CA ALA A 21 -17.28 14.42 -6.55
C ALA A 21 -17.15 13.40 -5.41
N THR A 22 -18.29 12.84 -4.98
CA THR A 22 -18.37 11.78 -3.97
C THR A 22 -17.94 10.45 -4.57
N ASN A 23 -16.66 10.32 -4.93
CA ASN A 23 -16.04 9.02 -5.24
C ASN A 23 -15.12 8.54 -4.11
N GLN A 24 -14.92 9.34 -3.05
CA GLN A 24 -14.01 8.99 -1.95
C GLN A 24 -14.60 7.97 -0.95
N THR A 25 -15.92 7.77 -0.95
CA THR A 25 -16.62 6.91 0.02
C THR A 25 -16.46 5.41 -0.28
N ASN A 26 -16.26 5.02 -1.54
CA ASN A 26 -16.23 3.61 -1.95
C ASN A 26 -14.86 2.92 -1.74
N ALA A 27 -13.74 3.60 -2.03
CA ALA A 27 -12.41 3.02 -1.83
C ALA A 27 -12.04 2.90 -0.34
N THR A 28 -12.35 3.94 0.44
CA THR A 28 -12.09 3.97 1.89
C THR A 28 -12.88 2.88 2.61
N SER A 29 -14.12 2.59 2.18
CA SER A 29 -14.94 1.53 2.76
C SER A 29 -14.45 0.13 2.37
N LEU A 30 -13.96 -0.08 1.15
CA LEU A 30 -13.40 -1.37 0.72
C LEU A 30 -12.10 -1.70 1.46
N ILE A 31 -11.18 -0.74 1.57
CA ILE A 31 -9.92 -0.90 2.30
C ILE A 31 -10.20 -1.19 3.78
N SER A 32 -11.09 -0.42 4.41
CA SER A 32 -11.50 -0.66 5.80
C SER A 32 -12.07 -2.07 6.00
N LYS A 33 -12.88 -2.55 5.05
CA LYS A 33 -13.44 -3.91 5.08
C LYS A 33 -12.36 -4.97 4.89
N ALA A 34 -11.45 -4.80 3.93
CA ALA A 34 -10.33 -5.73 3.71
C ALA A 34 -9.42 -5.84 4.95
N CYS A 35 -9.19 -4.74 5.65
CA CYS A 35 -8.37 -4.70 6.87
C CYS A 35 -9.10 -5.13 8.14
N SER A 36 -10.42 -5.31 8.11
CA SER A 36 -11.26 -5.48 9.31
C SER A 36 -10.91 -6.68 10.18
N ARG A 37 -10.41 -7.77 9.58
CA ARG A 37 -10.04 -9.01 10.28
C ARG A 37 -8.56 -9.07 10.63
N SER A 38 -7.79 -8.05 10.30
CA SER A 38 -6.36 -8.05 10.55
C SER A 38 -6.03 -7.64 11.99
N PRO A 39 -5.15 -8.39 12.68
CA PRO A 39 -4.66 -8.00 14.01
C PRO A 39 -3.80 -6.72 13.97
N ARG A 40 -3.31 -6.30 12.80
CA ARG A 40 -2.52 -5.05 12.64
C ARG A 40 -3.22 -4.03 11.75
N LYS A 41 -4.49 -3.76 12.02
CA LYS A 41 -5.36 -2.93 11.16
C LYS A 41 -4.71 -1.63 10.69
N ASP A 42 -4.10 -0.86 11.59
CA ASP A 42 -3.51 0.45 11.25
C ASP A 42 -2.32 0.33 10.30
N PHE A 43 -1.53 -0.73 10.43
CA PHE A 43 -0.45 -1.02 9.50
C PHE A 43 -1.00 -1.32 8.10
N TYR A 44 -2.00 -2.20 7.99
CA TYR A 44 -2.57 -2.54 6.68
C TYR A 44 -3.31 -1.37 6.04
N LEU A 45 -4.02 -0.56 6.83
CA LEU A 45 -4.61 0.69 6.37
C LEU A 45 -3.53 1.62 5.81
N SER A 46 -2.44 1.84 6.55
CA SER A 46 -1.34 2.69 6.11
C SER A 46 -0.66 2.15 4.85
N LEU A 47 -0.41 0.83 4.80
CA LEU A 47 0.16 0.14 3.65
C LEU A 47 -0.66 0.38 2.38
N LEU A 48 -1.96 0.09 2.43
CA LEU A 48 -2.85 0.23 1.27
C LEU A 48 -3.10 1.71 0.92
N ASN A 49 -3.18 2.59 1.93
CA ASN A 49 -3.38 4.02 1.70
C ASN A 49 -2.15 4.71 1.08
N SER A 50 -0.95 4.14 1.25
CA SER A 50 0.29 4.68 0.67
C SER A 50 0.38 4.52 -0.86
N ASP A 51 -0.37 3.58 -1.45
CA ASP A 51 -0.36 3.38 -2.90
C ASP A 51 -1.34 4.36 -3.58
N PRO A 52 -0.88 5.24 -4.49
CA PRO A 52 -1.75 6.22 -5.15
C PRO A 52 -2.85 5.57 -6.02
N ASN A 53 -2.72 4.29 -6.38
CA ASN A 53 -3.70 3.54 -7.17
C ASN A 53 -4.83 2.91 -6.33
N ASN A 54 -4.85 3.16 -5.02
CA ASN A 54 -5.84 2.59 -4.10
C ASN A 54 -7.28 3.13 -4.26
N LYS A 55 -7.49 4.25 -4.98
CA LYS A 55 -8.79 4.95 -5.01
C LYS A 55 -9.82 4.33 -5.94
N ASN A 56 -9.42 3.49 -6.90
CA ASN A 56 -10.31 2.90 -7.92
C ASN A 56 -10.10 1.40 -8.09
N THR A 57 -9.57 0.74 -7.08
CA THR A 57 -9.18 -0.67 -7.15
C THR A 57 -10.22 -1.58 -6.48
N ASN A 58 -10.48 -2.73 -7.10
CA ASN A 58 -11.32 -3.78 -6.52
C ASN A 58 -10.49 -4.65 -5.56
N LEU A 59 -11.08 -5.69 -4.96
CA LEU A 59 -10.34 -6.59 -4.06
C LEU A 59 -9.11 -7.22 -4.73
N LYS A 60 -9.19 -7.59 -6.01
CA LYS A 60 -8.06 -8.15 -6.76
C LYS A 60 -6.90 -7.17 -6.84
N GLY A 61 -7.17 -5.90 -7.15
CA GLY A 61 -6.12 -4.90 -7.21
C GLY A 61 -5.62 -4.44 -5.83
N LEU A 62 -6.45 -4.48 -4.77
CA LEU A 62 -5.95 -4.32 -3.39
C LEU A 62 -4.99 -5.44 -3.00
N THR A 63 -5.30 -6.69 -3.37
CA THR A 63 -4.38 -7.82 -3.18
C THR A 63 -3.09 -7.61 -3.95
N PHE A 64 -3.15 -7.15 -5.21
CA PHE A 64 -1.95 -6.87 -6.00
C PHE A 64 -1.06 -5.78 -5.36
N ILE A 65 -1.67 -4.70 -4.84
CA ILE A 65 -0.95 -3.66 -4.09
C ILE A 65 -0.24 -4.27 -2.86
N ALA A 66 -0.95 -5.09 -2.09
CA ALA A 66 -0.40 -5.73 -0.90
C ALA A 66 0.76 -6.69 -1.22
N LEU A 67 0.61 -7.53 -2.26
CA LEU A 67 1.65 -8.45 -2.71
C LEU A 67 2.87 -7.69 -3.21
N LYS A 68 2.69 -6.68 -4.06
CA LYS A 68 3.80 -5.83 -4.55
C LYS A 68 4.56 -5.15 -3.41
N ALA A 69 3.84 -4.63 -2.41
CA ALA A 69 4.48 -4.01 -1.25
C ALA A 69 5.25 -5.04 -0.41
N THR A 70 4.72 -6.26 -0.28
CA THR A 70 5.39 -7.37 0.41
C THR A 70 6.65 -7.80 -0.33
N THR A 71 6.58 -8.01 -1.66
CA THR A 71 7.76 -8.33 -2.49
C THR A 71 8.84 -7.28 -2.32
N LYS A 72 8.50 -5.99 -2.45
CA LYS A 72 9.47 -4.90 -2.28
C LYS A 72 10.19 -4.97 -0.92
N ASN A 73 9.45 -5.24 0.15
CA ASN A 73 10.02 -5.31 1.49
C ASN A 73 10.87 -6.58 1.69
N ALA A 74 10.41 -7.73 1.19
CA ALA A 74 11.13 -9.00 1.23
C ALA A 74 12.45 -8.92 0.44
N THR A 75 12.42 -8.36 -0.77
CA THR A 75 13.63 -8.12 -1.57
C THR A 75 14.59 -7.18 -0.85
N ALA A 76 14.10 -6.09 -0.25
CA ALA A 76 14.94 -5.17 0.52
C ALA A 76 15.59 -5.85 1.74
N ALA A 77 14.86 -6.74 2.42
CA ALA A 77 15.38 -7.54 3.50
C ALA A 77 16.49 -8.50 3.02
N SER A 78 16.26 -9.26 1.95
CA SER A 78 17.30 -10.14 1.35
C SER A 78 18.55 -9.36 0.96
N VAL A 79 18.41 -8.19 0.31
CA VAL A 79 19.55 -7.32 -0.03
C VAL A 79 20.31 -6.90 1.23
N ARG A 80 19.60 -6.51 2.30
CA ARG A 80 20.24 -6.13 3.56
C ARG A 80 20.97 -7.30 4.22
N ILE A 81 20.39 -8.49 4.20
CA ILE A 81 21.00 -9.72 4.72
C ILE A 81 22.27 -10.08 3.95
N LYS A 82 22.24 -10.02 2.61
CA LYS A 82 23.43 -10.24 1.76
C LYS A 82 24.54 -9.23 2.05
N ALA A 83 24.18 -7.97 2.32
CA ALA A 83 25.14 -6.96 2.73
C ALA A 83 25.78 -7.27 4.09
N LEU A 84 25.00 -7.79 5.05
CA LEU A 84 25.52 -8.23 6.34
C LEU A 84 26.46 -9.44 6.19
N LEU A 85 26.11 -10.41 5.35
CA LEU A 85 26.95 -11.57 5.04
C LEU A 85 28.27 -11.20 4.34
N SER A 86 28.27 -10.09 3.59
CA SER A 86 29.47 -9.59 2.91
C SER A 86 30.38 -8.80 3.85
N ASP A 87 29.86 -8.34 4.99
CA ASP A 87 30.62 -7.67 6.06
C ASP A 87 31.17 -8.70 7.06
N THR A 88 32.06 -9.56 6.56
CA THR A 88 32.66 -10.70 7.28
C THR A 88 33.52 -10.31 8.49
N LEU A 89 33.72 -9.02 8.74
CA LEU A 89 34.55 -8.53 9.84
C LEU A 89 33.84 -8.59 11.21
N ASN A 90 32.52 -8.86 11.26
CA ASN A 90 31.72 -8.66 12.47
C ASN A 90 30.77 -9.79 12.86
N THR A 91 30.75 -10.92 12.15
CA THR A 91 29.79 -12.00 12.41
C THR A 91 30.49 -13.34 12.65
N GLY A 92 30.16 -14.00 13.77
CA GLY A 92 30.64 -15.36 14.06
C GLY A 92 29.86 -16.43 13.28
N PRO A 93 30.31 -17.69 13.25
CA PRO A 93 29.72 -18.75 12.41
C PRO A 93 28.20 -18.94 12.61
N ALA A 94 27.72 -18.89 13.86
CA ALA A 94 26.30 -19.02 14.16
C ALA A 94 25.45 -17.85 13.59
N MET A 95 26.02 -16.65 13.51
CA MET A 95 25.36 -15.50 12.93
C MET A 95 25.30 -15.62 11.40
N ASP A 96 26.39 -16.07 10.78
CA ASP A 96 26.44 -16.32 9.33
C ASP A 96 25.41 -17.37 8.90
N ASP A 97 25.31 -18.48 9.63
CA ASP A 97 24.32 -19.53 9.35
C ASP A 97 22.89 -19.00 9.49
N GLY A 98 22.63 -18.20 10.55
CA GLY A 98 21.35 -17.53 10.75
C GLY A 98 21.00 -16.59 9.60
N LEU A 99 21.96 -15.76 9.17
CA LEU A 99 21.78 -14.84 8.06
C LEU A 99 21.55 -15.57 6.73
N ARG A 100 22.26 -16.68 6.47
CA ARG A 100 22.01 -17.52 5.28
C ARG A 100 20.62 -18.13 5.29
N SER A 101 20.16 -18.62 6.44
CA SER A 101 18.79 -19.13 6.60
C SER A 101 17.76 -18.03 6.36
N CYS A 102 17.99 -16.82 6.89
CA CYS A 102 17.11 -15.68 6.60
C CYS A 102 17.11 -15.33 5.11
N ASP A 103 18.26 -15.28 4.44
CA ASP A 103 18.33 -14.95 3.01
C ASP A 103 17.55 -15.97 2.18
N GLN A 104 17.66 -17.25 2.49
CA GLN A 104 16.89 -18.31 1.85
C GLN A 104 15.39 -18.11 2.06
N VAL A 105 14.93 -17.89 3.30
CA VAL A 105 13.52 -17.67 3.60
C VAL A 105 12.95 -16.46 2.87
N TYR A 106 13.70 -15.35 2.79
CA TYR A 106 13.25 -14.17 2.05
C TYR A 106 13.29 -14.36 0.54
N GLY A 107 14.22 -15.17 0.01
CA GLY A 107 14.23 -15.59 -1.39
C GLY A 107 12.99 -16.42 -1.72
N ASP A 108 12.75 -17.49 -0.98
CA ASP A 108 11.59 -18.38 -1.14
C ASP A 108 10.26 -17.60 -1.03
N LEU A 109 10.20 -16.62 -0.12
CA LEU A 109 9.03 -15.75 0.02
C LEU A 109 8.80 -14.86 -1.21
N VAL A 110 9.86 -14.31 -1.81
CA VAL A 110 9.74 -13.51 -3.04
C VAL A 110 9.18 -14.38 -4.16
N ASP A 111 9.75 -15.57 -4.37
CA ASP A 111 9.31 -16.50 -5.41
C ASP A 111 7.84 -16.90 -5.21
N GLN A 112 7.42 -17.25 -3.98
CA GLN A 112 6.02 -17.58 -3.68
C GLN A 112 5.05 -16.42 -3.95
N ILE A 113 5.47 -15.18 -3.67
CA ILE A 113 4.64 -14.01 -3.94
C ILE A 113 4.52 -13.77 -5.45
N GLU A 114 5.60 -13.94 -6.20
CA GLU A 114 5.59 -13.82 -7.66
C GLU A 114 4.69 -14.87 -8.31
N ASP A 115 4.78 -16.14 -7.87
CA ASP A 115 3.87 -17.22 -8.28
C ASP A 115 2.40 -16.89 -7.97
N SER A 116 2.15 -16.26 -6.81
CA SER A 116 0.82 -15.81 -6.40
C SER A 116 0.29 -14.69 -7.30
N ILE A 117 1.16 -13.75 -7.69
CA ILE A 117 0.83 -12.67 -8.62
C ILE A 117 0.48 -13.24 -10.00
N ASP A 118 1.30 -14.15 -10.52
CA ASP A 118 1.08 -14.77 -11.83
C ASP A 118 -0.22 -15.58 -11.85
N SER A 119 -0.47 -16.35 -10.79
CA SER A 119 -1.73 -17.08 -10.59
C SER A 119 -2.95 -16.15 -10.55
N MET A 120 -2.81 -14.97 -9.94
CA MET A 120 -3.87 -13.96 -9.95
C MET A 120 -4.10 -13.36 -11.35
N VAL A 121 -3.03 -13.12 -12.12
CA VAL A 121 -3.12 -12.55 -13.48
C VAL A 121 -3.75 -13.55 -14.45
N SER A 122 -3.34 -14.82 -14.40
CA SER A 122 -3.84 -15.90 -15.26
C SER A 122 -5.28 -16.33 -14.91
N GLY A 123 -5.81 -15.93 -13.77
CA GLY A 123 -7.14 -16.33 -13.28
C GLY A 123 -7.17 -17.75 -12.73
N THR A 124 -6.03 -18.43 -12.65
CA THR A 124 -5.90 -19.71 -11.96
C THR A 124 -5.65 -19.41 -10.48
N TYR A 125 -6.71 -19.09 -9.72
CA TYR A 125 -6.62 -18.88 -8.27
C TYR A 125 -6.24 -20.18 -7.57
N LYS A 126 -4.96 -20.54 -7.62
CA LYS A 126 -4.37 -21.60 -6.83
C LYS A 126 -3.37 -20.91 -5.91
N TYR A 127 -3.46 -21.25 -4.64
CA TYR A 127 -2.63 -20.77 -3.52
C TYR A 127 -3.10 -19.43 -2.91
N ALA A 128 -3.93 -19.55 -1.88
CA ALA A 128 -3.85 -18.63 -0.75
C ALA A 128 -2.53 -18.94 -0.05
N ILE A 129 -1.66 -17.94 0.10
CA ILE A 129 -0.43 -18.02 0.88
C ILE A 129 -0.83 -18.54 2.26
N THR A 130 -0.42 -19.77 2.59
CA THR A 130 -0.77 -20.46 3.86
C THR A 130 0.36 -20.28 4.85
#